data_AF-A0A835GVQ7-F1
#
_entry.id   AF-A0A835GVQ7-F1
#
_cell.length_a   1.000
_cell.length_b   1.000
_cell.length_c   1.000
_cell.angle_alpha   90.00
_cell.angle_beta   90.00
_cell.angle_gamma   90.00
#
_symmetry.space_group_name_H-M   'P 1'
#
loop_
_entity.id
_entity.type
_entity.pdbx_description
1 polymer ?
#
loop_
_entity_poly.entity_id
_entity_poly.type
_entity_poly.pdbx_seq_one_letter_code
_entity_poly.pdbx_strand_id
1 'polypeptide(L)'
;MVGTSSCLMRLPNLNLTKCETSPLRVYARTLASKPSFPYLRCASPQSSEVILAPSDTLTEVSQSSSVDSKFHPSVWDSHFVDSSSSDSRKPETFSEERINELKKEVKTMLSLASNDPFTELELIDNIQRLGVAYHFETQIEDAIQRIYDNDTHFFDKIVDYQRSDLCATSLWFRLLRQAGYHVSPDVFQKFKDEKGEFHASLASDLQGMLSLYEASYLSFNGEDIMDEAMAFTTKHLKSMVTRLSPTLASQVQQALEIPLQKSIKRVQARHYISIYQEDSARNESLLEFAKLDFNLVQLIHQKEISEITR
;
A
#
# COMPACT_ATOMS: atom_id res chain seq x y z
N MET A 1 -43.62 31.85 -15.66
CA MET A 1 -43.40 30.85 -16.72
C MET A 1 -42.37 31.41 -17.68
N VAL A 2 -41.10 31.09 -17.49
CA VAL A 2 -40.03 31.38 -18.46
C VAL A 2 -39.15 30.14 -18.44
N GLY A 3 -39.23 29.36 -19.51
CA GLY A 3 -38.54 28.09 -19.68
C GLY A 3 -37.06 28.31 -19.97
N THR A 4 -36.22 27.61 -19.23
CA THR A 4 -34.78 27.52 -19.48
C THR A 4 -34.53 26.50 -20.60
N SER A 5 -33.87 26.97 -21.65
CA SER A 5 -33.45 26.17 -22.80
C SER A 5 -32.31 25.23 -22.37
N SER A 6 -32.53 23.92 -22.54
CA SER A 6 -31.54 22.87 -22.30
C SER A 6 -30.66 22.72 -23.54
N CYS A 7 -29.37 23.05 -23.42
CA CYS A 7 -28.38 22.78 -24.46
C CYS A 7 -27.74 21.41 -24.17
N LEU A 8 -28.36 20.35 -24.69
CA LEU A 8 -27.80 18.99 -24.73
C LEU A 8 -26.67 18.94 -25.77
N MET A 9 -25.42 18.98 -25.31
CA MET A 9 -24.28 18.54 -26.12
C MET A 9 -24.24 17.01 -26.12
N ARG A 10 -24.62 16.40 -27.25
CA ARG A 10 -24.40 14.98 -27.58
C ARG A 10 -22.89 14.71 -27.63
N LEU A 11 -22.41 13.84 -26.76
CA LEU A 11 -21.10 13.19 -26.94
C LEU A 11 -21.24 12.03 -27.95
N PRO A 12 -20.28 11.84 -28.87
CA PRO A 12 -20.31 10.75 -29.83
C PRO A 12 -20.07 9.38 -29.15
N ASN A 13 -20.85 8.39 -29.57
CA ASN A 13 -20.72 6.99 -29.17
C ASN A 13 -19.34 6.44 -29.55
N LEU A 14 -18.46 6.23 -28.57
CA LEU A 14 -17.28 5.39 -28.71
C LEU A 14 -17.67 3.95 -28.32
N ASN A 15 -17.84 3.10 -29.33
CA ASN A 15 -17.99 1.65 -29.16
C ASN A 15 -16.69 1.06 -28.61
N LEU A 16 -16.61 0.93 -27.27
CA LEU A 16 -15.57 0.19 -26.57
C LEU A 16 -16.00 -1.27 -26.40
N THR A 17 -16.00 -2.03 -27.48
CA THR A 17 -16.02 -3.50 -27.42
C THR A 17 -14.70 -4.01 -27.97
N LYS A 18 -13.88 -4.61 -27.08
CA LYS A 18 -12.59 -5.31 -27.26
C LYS A 18 -11.35 -4.59 -26.70
N CYS A 19 -11.15 -4.73 -25.39
CA CYS A 19 -9.85 -4.93 -24.73
C CYS A 19 -10.10 -5.14 -23.23
N GLU A 20 -10.21 -6.40 -22.80
CA GLU A 20 -10.54 -6.78 -21.41
C GLU A 20 -9.29 -7.01 -20.53
N THR A 21 -8.09 -6.62 -20.95
CA THR A 21 -6.86 -6.92 -20.20
C THR A 21 -5.92 -5.70 -20.09
N SER A 22 -6.39 -4.61 -19.49
CA SER A 22 -5.52 -3.52 -19.04
C SER A 22 -5.53 -3.46 -17.49
N PRO A 23 -4.38 -3.64 -16.82
CA PRO A 23 -4.25 -3.57 -15.36
C PRO A 23 -4.69 -2.22 -14.77
N LEU A 24 -4.67 -1.15 -15.57
CA LEU A 24 -5.07 0.19 -15.15
C LEU A 24 -6.57 0.30 -14.83
N ARG A 25 -7.41 -0.57 -15.40
CA ARG A 25 -8.85 -0.58 -15.08
C ARG A 25 -9.17 -1.25 -13.73
N VAL A 26 -8.29 -2.13 -13.25
CA VAL A 26 -8.44 -2.79 -11.95
C VAL A 26 -8.14 -1.79 -10.83
N TYR A 27 -7.14 -0.91 -11.01
CA TYR A 27 -6.85 0.16 -10.06
C TYR A 27 -7.97 1.21 -9.92
N ALA A 28 -8.77 1.44 -10.96
CA ALA A 28 -9.84 2.44 -10.94
C ALA A 28 -11.13 1.96 -10.23
N ARG A 29 -11.37 0.63 -10.14
CA ARG A 29 -12.61 0.11 -9.51
C ARG A 29 -12.61 0.20 -7.99
N THR A 30 -11.44 0.24 -7.35
CA THR A 30 -11.33 0.29 -5.88
C THR A 30 -11.76 1.62 -5.25
N LEU A 31 -11.98 2.68 -6.05
CA LEU A 31 -12.42 4.00 -5.55
C LEU A 31 -13.92 4.27 -5.72
N ALA A 32 -14.68 3.41 -6.41
CA ALA A 32 -16.06 3.70 -6.79
C ALA A 32 -17.14 2.97 -5.98
N SER A 33 -16.78 2.08 -5.04
CA SER A 33 -17.76 1.25 -4.32
C SER A 33 -17.58 1.28 -2.80
N LYS A 34 -17.76 2.43 -2.16
CA LYS A 34 -18.14 2.52 -0.73
C LYS A 34 -19.15 3.66 -0.51
N PRO A 35 -20.09 3.51 0.45
CA PRO A 35 -21.33 4.28 0.51
C PRO A 35 -21.14 5.76 0.88
N SER A 36 -22.01 6.60 0.34
CA SER A 36 -22.03 8.05 0.58
C SER A 36 -22.49 8.36 2.01
N PHE A 37 -21.69 9.14 2.74
CA PHE A 37 -22.14 9.87 3.93
C PHE A 37 -21.68 11.34 3.84
N PRO A 38 -22.44 12.27 4.44
CA PRO A 38 -22.62 13.61 3.89
C PRO A 38 -21.43 14.55 4.11
N TYR A 39 -21.12 15.31 3.06
CA TYR A 39 -20.14 16.39 3.03
C TYR A 39 -20.37 17.42 4.15
N LEU A 40 -19.43 17.51 5.09
CA LEU A 40 -19.27 18.69 5.94
C LEU A 40 -18.58 19.79 5.14
N ARG A 41 -19.28 20.92 5.05
CA ARG A 41 -18.97 22.10 4.25
C ARG A 41 -17.89 22.92 4.96
N CYS A 42 -16.66 22.96 4.44
CA CYS A 42 -15.65 23.90 4.92
C CYS A 42 -16.02 25.33 4.50
N ALA A 43 -16.08 26.22 5.50
CA ALA A 43 -16.32 27.65 5.32
C ALA A 43 -15.06 28.35 4.79
N SER A 44 -15.21 29.15 3.73
CA SER A 44 -14.16 30.02 3.19
C SER A 44 -14.06 31.32 4.02
N PRO A 45 -12.86 31.78 4.40
CA PRO A 45 -12.68 33.14 4.89
C PRO A 45 -12.64 34.15 3.74
N GLN A 46 -13.01 35.37 4.09
CA GLN A 46 -13.51 36.44 3.24
C GLN A 46 -12.47 37.08 2.31
N SER A 47 -12.98 37.48 1.14
CA SER A 47 -12.39 38.34 0.13
C SER A 47 -11.94 39.69 0.71
N SER A 48 -10.71 40.11 0.43
CA SER A 48 -10.30 41.51 0.51
C SER A 48 -10.20 42.08 -0.91
N GLU A 49 -11.03 43.09 -1.17
CA GLU A 49 -11.08 43.88 -2.39
C GLU A 49 -9.76 44.63 -2.60
N VAL A 50 -9.23 44.62 -3.83
CA VAL A 50 -8.22 45.58 -4.27
C VAL A 50 -8.82 46.42 -5.39
N ILE A 51 -8.83 47.73 -5.12
CA ILE A 51 -9.43 48.80 -5.89
C ILE A 51 -8.66 49.00 -7.21
N LEU A 52 -9.39 49.04 -8.32
CA LEU A 52 -8.90 49.44 -9.65
C LEU A 52 -8.85 50.98 -9.76
N ALA A 53 -7.75 51.52 -10.29
CA ALA A 53 -7.70 52.84 -10.88
C ALA A 53 -7.08 52.75 -12.30
N PRO A 54 -7.54 53.55 -13.30
CA PRO A 54 -7.32 53.27 -14.72
C PRO A 54 -6.23 54.11 -15.39
N SER A 55 -5.91 53.67 -16.62
CA SER A 55 -5.29 54.41 -17.75
C SER A 55 -3.79 54.72 -17.64
N ASP A 56 -2.95 54.65 -18.68
CA ASP A 56 -3.12 54.50 -20.13
C ASP A 56 -1.78 54.05 -20.75
N THR A 57 -1.84 53.74 -22.05
CA THR A 57 -0.76 53.79 -23.05
C THR A 57 -0.05 52.48 -23.40
N LEU A 58 -0.53 51.89 -24.50
CA LEU A 58 0.18 50.94 -25.35
C LEU A 58 1.54 51.52 -25.75
N THR A 59 2.62 50.85 -25.35
CA THR A 59 3.92 50.99 -26.01
C THR A 59 4.44 49.59 -26.28
N GLU A 60 4.55 49.23 -27.55
CA GLU A 60 5.26 48.04 -28.02
C GLU A 60 6.70 48.07 -27.49
N VAL A 61 7.05 47.10 -26.64
CA VAL A 61 8.44 46.73 -26.40
C VAL A 61 8.62 45.32 -26.89
N SER A 62 9.09 45.23 -28.14
CA SER A 62 9.71 44.05 -28.70
C SER A 62 10.94 43.68 -27.88
N GLN A 63 10.82 42.67 -27.02
CA GLN A 63 11.87 41.73 -26.64
C GLN A 63 11.22 40.67 -25.74
N SER A 64 10.74 39.59 -26.37
CA SER A 64 10.55 38.33 -25.65
C SER A 64 11.93 37.78 -25.32
N SER A 65 12.55 38.29 -24.25
CA SER A 65 13.63 37.58 -23.59
C SER A 65 13.02 36.29 -23.04
N SER A 66 13.21 35.18 -23.76
CA SER A 66 12.96 33.84 -23.25
C SER A 66 13.60 33.77 -21.87
N VAL A 67 12.79 33.61 -20.82
CA VAL A 67 13.32 33.28 -19.50
C VAL A 67 13.83 31.86 -19.66
N ASP A 68 15.14 31.70 -19.88
CA ASP A 68 15.77 30.39 -19.97
C ASP A 68 15.34 29.57 -18.76
N SER A 69 14.58 28.52 -19.04
CA SER A 69 13.97 27.73 -17.99
C SER A 69 15.07 26.96 -17.28
N LYS A 70 15.29 27.25 -16.00
CA LYS A 70 16.31 26.62 -15.15
C LYS A 70 15.94 25.18 -14.73
N PHE A 71 15.25 24.44 -15.59
CA PHE A 71 14.90 23.06 -15.32
C PHE A 71 16.04 22.15 -15.75
N HIS A 72 16.37 21.18 -14.89
CA HIS A 72 17.33 20.15 -15.24
C HIS A 72 16.73 19.25 -16.34
N PRO A 73 17.52 18.81 -17.34
CA PRO A 73 17.05 17.85 -18.33
C PRO A 73 16.59 16.54 -17.67
N SER A 74 15.78 15.76 -18.39
CA SER A 74 15.36 14.43 -17.92
C SER A 74 16.58 13.56 -17.62
N VAL A 75 16.60 12.91 -16.45
CA VAL A 75 17.65 11.93 -16.11
C VAL A 75 17.55 10.64 -16.93
N TRP A 76 16.47 10.47 -17.70
CA TRP A 76 16.15 9.24 -18.44
C TRP A 76 16.40 9.34 -19.95
N ASP A 77 16.71 10.54 -20.46
CA ASP A 77 16.98 10.83 -21.88
C ASP A 77 16.10 10.00 -22.86
N SER A 78 16.69 9.30 -23.85
CA SER A 78 16.00 8.41 -24.79
C SER A 78 15.87 6.94 -24.33
N HIS A 79 16.26 6.62 -23.09
CA HIS A 79 16.39 5.23 -22.62
C HIS A 79 15.11 4.39 -22.82
N PHE A 80 13.94 5.01 -22.63
CA PHE A 80 12.65 4.34 -22.79
C PHE A 80 12.17 4.27 -24.24
N VAL A 81 12.65 5.16 -25.12
CA VAL A 81 12.33 5.13 -26.55
C VAL A 81 13.04 3.97 -27.23
N ASP A 82 14.29 3.70 -26.85
CA ASP A 82 15.11 2.63 -27.46
C ASP A 82 14.72 1.23 -26.98
N SER A 83 14.01 1.14 -25.85
CA SER A 83 13.61 -0.12 -25.23
C SER A 83 12.58 -0.93 -26.03
N SER A 84 11.89 -0.30 -26.99
CA SER A 84 10.96 -0.98 -27.91
C SER A 84 11.68 -1.83 -28.98
N SER A 85 12.99 -1.68 -29.16
CA SER A 85 13.75 -2.37 -30.22
C SER A 85 14.22 -3.78 -29.82
N SER A 86 14.23 -4.11 -28.52
CA SER A 86 14.59 -5.44 -28.02
C SER A 86 13.39 -6.40 -27.98
N ASP A 87 12.72 -6.58 -29.12
CA ASP A 87 11.58 -7.48 -29.34
C ASP A 87 11.98 -8.98 -29.41
N SER A 88 12.95 -9.42 -28.59
CA SER A 88 13.53 -10.77 -28.70
C SER A 88 13.53 -11.60 -27.41
N ARG A 89 12.86 -11.16 -26.35
CA ARG A 89 12.59 -12.03 -25.19
C ARG A 89 11.12 -12.42 -25.20
N LYS A 90 10.80 -13.50 -25.93
CA LYS A 90 9.64 -14.34 -25.61
C LYS A 90 10.05 -15.36 -24.54
N PRO A 91 9.66 -15.16 -23.28
CA PRO A 91 9.48 -16.26 -22.33
C PRO A 91 7.99 -16.46 -22.02
N GLU A 92 7.08 -15.96 -22.86
CA GLU A 92 5.66 -15.76 -22.53
C GLU A 92 4.96 -17.07 -22.15
N THR A 93 5.06 -18.13 -22.94
CA THR A 93 4.31 -19.36 -22.67
C THR A 93 4.81 -20.13 -21.43
N PHE A 94 6.13 -20.36 -21.34
CA PHE A 94 6.70 -21.14 -20.22
C PHE A 94 6.62 -20.39 -18.88
N SER A 95 6.76 -19.06 -18.89
CA SER A 95 6.64 -18.26 -17.66
C SER A 95 5.19 -18.15 -17.21
N GLU A 96 4.23 -18.04 -18.13
CA GLU A 96 2.80 -18.00 -17.79
C GLU A 96 2.29 -19.32 -17.21
N GLU A 97 2.69 -20.45 -17.77
CA GLU A 97 2.36 -21.78 -17.22
C GLU A 97 2.87 -21.91 -15.79
N ARG A 98 4.16 -21.58 -15.55
CA ARG A 98 4.75 -21.63 -14.20
C ARG A 98 4.08 -20.67 -13.22
N ILE A 99 3.77 -19.44 -13.65
CA ILE A 99 3.01 -18.47 -12.83
C ILE A 99 1.64 -19.03 -12.44
N ASN A 100 0.94 -19.69 -13.38
CA ASN A 100 -0.37 -20.30 -13.11
C ASN A 100 -0.29 -21.49 -12.16
N GLU A 101 0.76 -22.31 -12.23
CA GLU A 101 1.04 -23.38 -11.27
C GLU A 101 1.27 -22.80 -9.87
N LEU A 102 2.20 -21.85 -9.75
CA LEU A 102 2.52 -21.19 -8.49
C LEU A 102 1.29 -20.50 -7.89
N LYS A 103 0.45 -19.85 -8.72
CA LYS A 103 -0.82 -19.27 -8.28
C LYS A 103 -1.75 -20.31 -7.67
N LYS A 104 -1.81 -21.54 -8.20
CA LYS A 104 -2.59 -22.64 -7.61
C LYS A 104 -1.95 -23.10 -6.29
N GLU A 105 -0.62 -23.21 -6.23
CA GLU A 105 0.10 -23.56 -5.00
C GLU A 105 -0.20 -22.55 -3.87
N VAL A 106 -0.13 -21.24 -4.15
CA VAL A 106 -0.45 -20.19 -3.16
C VAL A 106 -1.91 -20.26 -2.72
N LYS A 107 -2.85 -20.57 -3.62
CA LYS A 107 -4.26 -20.81 -3.23
C LYS A 107 -4.41 -22.01 -2.30
N THR A 108 -3.69 -23.10 -2.55
CA THR A 108 -3.68 -24.26 -1.66
C THR A 108 -3.09 -23.89 -0.30
N MET A 109 -2.02 -23.10 -0.25
CA MET A 109 -1.44 -22.62 1.01
C MET A 109 -2.44 -21.79 1.81
N LEU A 110 -3.16 -20.85 1.18
CA LEU A 110 -4.23 -20.09 1.84
C LEU A 110 -5.32 -21.01 2.41
N SER A 111 -5.74 -22.03 1.65
CA SER A 111 -6.73 -23.00 2.12
C SER A 111 -6.23 -23.88 3.27
N LEU A 112 -4.93 -24.19 3.33
CA LEU A 112 -4.36 -24.98 4.43
C LEU A 112 -4.17 -24.13 5.69
N ALA A 113 -3.81 -22.86 5.51
CA ALA A 113 -3.58 -21.91 6.59
C ALA A 113 -4.85 -21.56 7.38
N SER A 114 -6.05 -21.74 6.80
CA SER A 114 -7.33 -21.43 7.45
C SER A 114 -7.60 -22.20 8.75
N ASN A 115 -6.79 -23.22 9.07
CA ASN A 115 -6.87 -23.95 10.33
C ASN A 115 -6.21 -23.20 11.50
N ASP A 116 -5.26 -22.29 11.20
CA ASP A 116 -4.55 -21.46 12.18
C ASP A 116 -4.64 -19.98 11.76
N PRO A 117 -5.52 -19.18 12.40
CA PRO A 117 -5.76 -17.79 12.04
C PRO A 117 -4.49 -16.93 11.99
N PHE A 118 -3.50 -17.20 12.85
CA PHE A 118 -2.27 -16.42 12.85
C PHE A 118 -1.40 -16.76 11.63
N THR A 119 -1.20 -18.04 11.32
CA THR A 119 -0.50 -18.45 10.08
C THR A 119 -1.20 -17.91 8.83
N GLU A 120 -2.53 -17.89 8.84
CA GLU A 120 -3.33 -17.29 7.76
C GLU A 120 -3.04 -15.79 7.60
N LEU A 121 -3.00 -15.01 8.69
CA LEU A 121 -2.64 -13.59 8.67
C LEU A 121 -1.21 -13.34 8.21
N GLU A 122 -0.23 -14.13 8.67
CA GLU A 122 1.17 -14.01 8.23
C GLU A 122 1.30 -14.28 6.73
N LEU A 123 0.60 -15.30 6.21
CA LEU A 123 0.59 -15.60 4.79
C LEU A 123 -0.05 -14.46 3.99
N ILE A 124 -1.19 -13.92 4.45
CA ILE A 124 -1.85 -12.77 3.83
C ILE A 124 -0.92 -11.55 3.82
N ASP A 125 -0.25 -11.25 4.93
CA ASP A 125 0.68 -10.14 5.02
C ASP A 125 1.84 -10.28 4.03
N ASN A 126 2.44 -11.48 3.96
CA ASN A 126 3.49 -11.77 2.98
C ASN A 126 3.00 -11.60 1.54
N ILE A 127 1.81 -12.11 1.20
CA ILE A 127 1.20 -11.96 -0.12
C ILE A 127 0.96 -10.48 -0.48
N GLN A 128 0.48 -9.67 0.48
CA GLN A 128 0.27 -8.24 0.30
C GLN A 128 1.58 -7.48 0.12
N ARG A 129 2.57 -7.73 1.00
CA ARG A 129 3.86 -7.05 0.99
C ARG A 129 4.72 -7.44 -0.22
N LEU A 130 4.59 -8.66 -0.73
CA LEU A 130 5.21 -9.10 -1.99
C LEU A 130 4.53 -8.52 -3.23
N GLY A 131 3.41 -7.81 -3.07
CA GLY A 131 2.74 -7.10 -4.16
C GLY A 131 1.94 -8.01 -5.10
N VAL A 132 1.58 -9.22 -4.65
CA VAL A 132 0.84 -10.21 -5.45
C VAL A 132 -0.59 -10.46 -4.95
N ALA A 133 -1.05 -9.72 -3.92
CA ALA A 133 -2.39 -9.86 -3.35
C ALA A 133 -3.54 -9.68 -4.36
N TYR A 134 -3.35 -8.90 -5.43
CA TYR A 134 -4.36 -8.68 -6.47
C TYR A 134 -4.76 -9.97 -7.22
N HIS A 135 -3.97 -11.04 -7.11
CA HIS A 135 -4.32 -12.37 -7.64
C HIS A 135 -5.25 -13.18 -6.74
N PHE A 136 -5.40 -12.77 -5.47
CA PHE A 136 -6.03 -13.53 -4.40
C PHE A 136 -7.06 -12.71 -3.61
N GLU A 137 -7.60 -11.63 -4.19
CA GLU A 137 -8.51 -10.69 -3.50
C GLU A 137 -9.65 -11.42 -2.79
N THR A 138 -10.36 -12.30 -3.49
CA THR A 138 -11.46 -13.10 -2.91
C THR A 138 -10.99 -14.00 -1.76
N GLN A 139 -9.85 -14.69 -1.91
CA GLN A 139 -9.35 -15.57 -0.85
C GLN A 139 -8.96 -14.78 0.39
N ILE A 140 -8.37 -13.59 0.21
CA ILE A 140 -7.98 -12.69 1.30
C ILE A 140 -9.23 -12.12 1.97
N GLU A 141 -10.20 -11.62 1.21
CA GLU A 141 -11.47 -11.10 1.74
C GLU A 141 -12.21 -12.16 2.56
N ASP A 142 -12.35 -13.37 2.03
CA ASP A 142 -13.00 -14.48 2.73
C ASP A 142 -12.25 -14.85 4.03
N ALA A 143 -10.91 -14.83 4.00
CA ALA A 143 -10.08 -15.11 5.17
C ALA A 143 -10.23 -14.05 6.27
N ILE A 144 -10.11 -12.77 5.90
CA ILE A 144 -10.27 -11.64 6.82
C ILE A 144 -11.68 -11.64 7.42
N GLN A 145 -12.73 -11.89 6.62
CA GLN A 145 -14.11 -12.01 7.11
C GLN A 145 -14.24 -13.16 8.13
N ARG A 146 -13.72 -14.36 7.82
CA ARG A 146 -13.74 -15.49 8.77
C ARG A 146 -13.01 -15.18 10.08
N ILE A 147 -11.87 -14.49 10.01
CA ILE A 147 -11.08 -14.13 11.20
C ILE A 147 -11.84 -13.11 12.04
N TYR A 148 -12.48 -12.13 11.40
CA TYR A 148 -13.31 -11.14 12.07
C TYR A 148 -14.54 -11.77 12.74
N ASP A 149 -15.24 -12.67 12.06
CA ASP A 149 -16.43 -13.34 12.61
C ASP A 149 -16.10 -14.25 13.81
N ASN A 150 -14.86 -14.72 13.90
CA ASN A 150 -14.35 -15.56 15.00
C ASN A 150 -13.48 -14.79 16.01
N ASP A 151 -13.57 -13.45 16.06
CA ASP A 151 -12.71 -12.56 16.85
C ASP A 151 -12.53 -13.02 18.31
N THR A 152 -13.61 -13.44 18.97
CA THR A 152 -13.55 -13.91 20.37
C THR A 152 -12.65 -15.12 20.61
N HIS A 153 -12.38 -15.91 19.57
CA HIS A 153 -11.51 -17.10 19.64
C HIS A 153 -10.14 -16.88 19.01
N PHE A 154 -9.86 -15.71 18.42
CA PHE A 154 -8.57 -15.45 17.80
C PHE A 154 -7.45 -15.50 18.85
N PHE A 155 -7.63 -14.80 19.97
CA PHE A 155 -6.63 -14.72 21.03
C PHE A 155 -6.51 -16.03 21.85
N ASP A 156 -7.58 -16.82 21.98
CA ASP A 156 -7.56 -18.13 22.63
C ASP A 156 -6.65 -19.14 21.91
N LYS A 157 -6.44 -18.96 20.60
CA LYS A 157 -5.64 -19.86 19.76
C LYS A 157 -4.16 -19.47 19.69
N ILE A 158 -3.77 -18.33 20.26
CA ILE A 158 -2.37 -17.90 20.39
C ILE A 158 -1.74 -18.63 21.59
N VAL A 159 -1.68 -19.96 21.55
CA VAL A 159 -1.13 -20.79 22.64
C VAL A 159 0.35 -21.15 22.40
N ASP A 160 0.92 -20.72 21.28
CA ASP A 160 2.30 -21.02 20.92
C ASP A 160 3.29 -20.01 21.53
N TYR A 161 4.14 -20.50 22.45
CA TYR A 161 5.18 -19.74 23.13
C TYR A 161 6.24 -19.12 22.18
N GLN A 162 6.28 -19.53 20.91
CA GLN A 162 7.21 -18.97 19.93
C GLN A 162 6.73 -17.64 19.32
N ARG A 163 5.44 -17.33 19.42
CA ARG A 163 4.85 -16.16 18.75
C ARG A 163 4.77 -14.99 19.70
N SER A 164 5.20 -13.81 19.23
CA SER A 164 4.97 -12.57 19.97
C SER A 164 3.47 -12.25 19.98
N ASP A 165 2.86 -12.23 21.16
CA ASP A 165 1.47 -11.80 21.34
C ASP A 165 1.26 -10.36 20.84
N LEU A 166 2.26 -9.50 21.00
CA LEU A 166 2.22 -8.13 20.48
C LEU A 166 2.20 -8.12 18.95
N CYS A 167 3.05 -8.91 18.30
CA CYS A 167 3.06 -9.05 16.85
C CYS A 167 1.72 -9.58 16.33
N ALA A 168 1.19 -10.63 16.95
CA ALA A 168 -0.08 -11.24 16.57
C ALA A 168 -1.25 -10.26 16.68
N THR A 169 -1.38 -9.60 17.83
CA THR A 169 -2.44 -8.61 18.07
C THR A 169 -2.35 -7.44 17.09
N SER A 170 -1.13 -6.95 16.85
CA SER A 170 -0.90 -5.82 15.94
C SER A 170 -1.17 -6.17 14.49
N LEU A 171 -0.77 -7.37 14.05
CA LEU A 171 -0.99 -7.86 12.69
C LEU A 171 -2.48 -8.04 12.41
N TRP A 172 -3.19 -8.69 13.34
CA TRP A 172 -4.63 -8.87 13.28
C TRP A 172 -5.37 -7.53 13.18
N PHE A 173 -5.05 -6.59 14.09
CA PHE A 173 -5.64 -5.26 14.08
C PHE A 173 -5.39 -4.53 12.75
N ARG A 174 -4.15 -4.57 12.27
CA ARG A 174 -3.73 -3.89 11.05
C ARG A 174 -4.47 -4.44 9.82
N LEU A 175 -4.47 -5.75 9.62
CA LEU A 175 -5.06 -6.36 8.43
C LEU A 175 -6.59 -6.20 8.39
N LEU A 176 -7.27 -6.32 9.53
CA LEU A 176 -8.71 -6.09 9.61
C LEU A 176 -9.09 -4.64 9.30
N ARG A 177 -8.38 -3.66 9.88
CA ARG A 177 -8.64 -2.24 9.58
C ARG A 177 -8.29 -1.88 8.14
N GLN A 178 -7.24 -2.47 7.57
CA GLN A 178 -6.91 -2.30 6.14
C GLN A 178 -8.02 -2.81 5.22
N ALA A 179 -8.70 -3.91 5.59
CA ALA A 179 -9.87 -4.43 4.87
C ALA A 179 -11.14 -3.58 5.12
N GLY A 180 -11.13 -2.72 6.13
CA GLY A 180 -12.21 -1.79 6.46
C GLY A 180 -13.16 -2.27 7.55
N TYR A 181 -12.78 -3.28 8.33
CA TYR A 181 -13.51 -3.69 9.52
C TYR A 181 -13.23 -2.72 10.67
N HIS A 182 -14.26 -2.48 11.49
CA HIS A 182 -14.10 -1.71 12.71
C HIS A 182 -13.57 -2.62 13.81
N VAL A 183 -12.37 -2.31 14.31
CA VAL A 183 -11.71 -3.04 15.40
C VAL A 183 -11.36 -2.03 16.47
N SER A 184 -11.79 -2.24 17.72
CA SER A 184 -11.44 -1.33 18.82
C SER A 184 -9.93 -1.36 19.09
N PRO A 185 -9.27 -0.21 19.30
CA PRO A 185 -7.86 -0.19 19.71
C PRO A 185 -7.67 -0.65 21.17
N ASP A 186 -8.75 -0.87 21.92
CA ASP A 186 -8.72 -1.38 23.29
C ASP A 186 -8.09 -2.78 23.40
N VAL A 187 -7.96 -3.52 22.28
CA VAL A 187 -7.23 -4.78 22.25
C VAL A 187 -5.77 -4.64 22.71
N PHE A 188 -5.22 -3.42 22.65
CA PHE A 188 -3.87 -3.13 23.11
C PHE A 188 -3.77 -2.80 24.61
N GLN A 189 -4.89 -2.67 25.33
CA GLN A 189 -4.88 -2.37 26.78
C GLN A 189 -4.16 -3.45 27.58
N LYS A 190 -4.21 -4.71 27.13
CA LYS A 190 -3.49 -5.83 27.77
C LYS A 190 -1.96 -5.67 27.77
N PHE A 191 -1.42 -4.77 26.94
CA PHE A 191 0.01 -4.47 26.86
C PHE A 191 0.42 -3.27 27.72
N LYS A 192 -0.52 -2.71 28.49
CA LYS A 192 -0.32 -1.54 29.34
C LYS A 192 -0.29 -1.95 30.81
N ASP A 193 0.50 -1.22 31.59
CA ASP A 193 0.62 -1.42 33.03
C ASP A 193 -0.48 -0.71 33.82
N GLU A 194 -0.44 -0.82 35.15
CA GLU A 194 -1.40 -0.19 36.07
C GLU A 194 -1.43 1.34 35.99
N LYS A 195 -0.38 1.98 35.45
CA LYS A 195 -0.32 3.42 35.23
C LYS A 195 -0.92 3.83 33.89
N GLY A 196 -1.30 2.85 33.06
CA GLY A 196 -1.78 3.07 31.72
C GLY A 196 -0.65 3.40 30.75
N GLU A 197 0.57 2.90 30.95
CA GLU A 197 1.68 3.02 30.00
C GLU A 197 2.02 1.67 29.38
N PHE A 198 2.45 1.63 28.11
CA PHE A 198 2.92 0.38 27.50
C PHE A 198 4.10 -0.21 28.27
N HIS A 199 4.05 -1.52 28.54
CA HIS A 199 5.09 -2.19 29.30
C HIS A 199 6.47 -2.01 28.66
N ALA A 200 7.44 -1.53 29.45
CA ALA A 200 8.81 -1.35 28.99
C ALA A 200 9.48 -2.66 28.54
N SER A 201 9.01 -3.82 29.00
CA SER A 201 9.48 -5.14 28.56
C SER A 201 9.19 -5.41 27.08
N LEU A 202 8.17 -4.78 26.48
CA LEU A 202 7.87 -4.93 25.04
C LEU A 202 9.00 -4.40 24.16
N ALA A 203 9.84 -3.50 24.68
CA ALA A 203 10.96 -2.94 23.94
C ALA A 203 12.07 -3.95 23.59
N SER A 204 12.04 -5.18 24.13
CA SER A 204 12.93 -6.25 23.68
C SER A 204 12.43 -7.01 22.45
N ASP A 205 11.13 -6.89 22.12
CA ASP A 205 10.51 -7.59 21.01
C ASP A 205 10.50 -6.72 19.75
N LEU A 206 11.54 -6.83 18.93
CA LEU A 206 11.66 -6.05 17.70
C LEU A 206 10.47 -6.25 16.75
N GLN A 207 10.02 -7.50 16.58
CA GLN A 207 8.99 -7.84 15.61
C GLN A 207 7.63 -7.32 16.08
N GLY A 208 7.28 -7.51 17.35
CA GLY A 208 6.07 -6.92 17.94
C GLY A 208 6.08 -5.39 17.86
N MET A 209 7.23 -4.75 18.09
CA MET A 209 7.37 -3.30 18.01
C MET A 209 7.19 -2.75 16.59
N LEU A 210 7.74 -3.42 15.58
CA LEU A 210 7.51 -3.05 14.18
C LEU A 210 6.04 -3.26 13.80
N SER A 211 5.44 -4.38 14.19
CA SER A 211 4.04 -4.66 13.90
C SER A 211 3.09 -3.64 14.55
N LEU A 212 3.33 -3.28 15.81
CA LEU A 212 2.56 -2.25 16.51
C LEU A 212 2.76 -0.86 15.90
N TYR A 213 4.00 -0.52 15.53
CA TYR A 213 4.31 0.73 14.83
C TYR A 213 3.49 0.85 13.54
N GLU A 214 3.49 -0.19 12.71
CA GLU A 214 2.74 -0.20 11.44
C GLU A 214 1.22 -0.18 11.67
N ALA A 215 0.73 -0.87 12.70
CA ALA A 215 -0.67 -0.84 13.10
C ALA A 215 -1.13 0.57 13.56
N SER A 216 -0.25 1.33 14.21
CA SER A 216 -0.56 2.68 14.71
C SER A 216 -0.92 3.68 13.61
N TYR A 217 -0.49 3.45 12.37
CA TYR A 217 -0.86 4.28 11.22
C TYR A 217 -2.29 4.09 10.72
N LEU A 218 -3.05 3.18 11.32
CA LEU A 218 -4.46 2.95 11.04
C LEU A 218 -5.37 3.52 12.13
N SER A 219 -4.85 4.43 12.96
CA SER A 219 -5.64 5.11 14.00
C SER A 219 -6.69 6.05 13.42
N PHE A 220 -7.78 6.22 14.17
CA PHE A 220 -8.76 7.28 13.97
C PHE A 220 -8.60 8.36 15.04
N ASN A 221 -9.16 9.55 14.77
CA ASN A 221 -9.14 10.65 15.72
C ASN A 221 -9.85 10.24 17.03
N GLY A 222 -9.20 10.47 18.17
CA GLY A 222 -9.73 10.13 19.49
C GLY A 222 -9.33 8.74 19.99
N GLU A 223 -8.44 8.04 19.29
CA GLU A 223 -7.87 6.77 19.72
C GLU A 223 -6.51 6.98 20.42
N ASP A 224 -6.53 7.60 21.60
CA ASP A 224 -5.32 8.01 22.34
C ASP A 224 -4.31 6.86 22.54
N ILE A 225 -4.79 5.62 22.75
CA ILE A 225 -3.93 4.44 22.87
C ILE A 225 -3.08 4.19 21.62
N MET A 226 -3.57 4.53 20.43
CA MET A 226 -2.81 4.36 19.18
C MET A 226 -1.76 5.46 19.01
N ASP A 227 -2.04 6.68 19.45
CA ASP A 227 -1.06 7.78 19.48
C ASP A 227 0.06 7.47 20.47
N GLU A 228 -0.28 6.93 21.64
CA GLU A 228 0.69 6.42 22.61
C GLU A 228 1.51 5.25 22.05
N ALA A 229 0.87 4.29 21.36
CA ALA A 229 1.54 3.17 20.72
C ALA A 229 2.55 3.64 19.68
N MET A 230 2.18 4.64 18.87
CA MET A 230 3.07 5.26 17.88
C MET A 230 4.28 5.93 18.54
N ALA A 231 4.05 6.70 19.60
CA ALA A 231 5.11 7.38 20.33
C ALA A 231 6.07 6.38 21.01
N PHE A 232 5.52 5.36 21.68
CA PHE A 232 6.26 4.28 22.32
C PHE A 232 7.12 3.52 21.32
N THR A 233 6.51 3.00 20.25
CA THR A 233 7.22 2.22 19.23
C THR A 233 8.29 3.02 18.52
N THR A 234 8.00 4.26 18.11
CA THR A 234 8.98 5.15 17.47
C THR A 234 10.20 5.39 18.34
N LYS A 235 10.00 5.69 19.63
CA LYS A 235 11.09 5.94 20.59
C LYS A 235 11.99 4.72 20.73
N HIS A 236 11.39 3.55 20.94
CA HIS A 236 12.15 2.34 21.20
C HIS A 236 12.81 1.76 19.94
N LEU A 237 12.13 1.77 18.78
CA LEU A 237 12.72 1.36 17.50
C LEU A 237 13.96 2.21 17.17
N LYS A 238 13.88 3.55 17.32
CA LYS A 238 15.05 4.43 17.15
C LYS A 238 16.21 4.07 18.07
N SER A 239 15.92 3.69 19.32
CA SER A 239 16.95 3.24 20.27
C SER A 239 17.52 1.86 19.93
N MET A 240 16.76 0.98 19.28
CA MET A 240 17.20 -0.37 18.94
C MET A 240 18.14 -0.39 17.73
N VAL A 241 17.96 0.52 16.77
CA VAL A 241 18.73 0.60 15.51
C VAL A 241 20.24 0.47 15.72
N THR A 242 20.81 1.06 16.78
CA THR A 242 22.27 1.03 17.05
C THR A 242 22.78 -0.34 17.52
N ARG A 243 21.88 -1.27 17.88
CA ARG A 243 22.20 -2.60 18.43
C ARG A 243 21.87 -3.73 17.45
N LEU A 244 21.25 -3.43 16.31
CA LEU A 244 20.86 -4.41 15.30
C LEU A 244 22.00 -4.67 14.31
N SER A 245 21.91 -5.79 13.59
CA SER A 245 22.76 -6.01 12.42
C SER A 245 22.52 -4.90 11.37
N PRO A 246 23.50 -4.58 10.52
CA PRO A 246 23.33 -3.54 9.50
C PRO A 246 22.10 -3.72 8.62
N THR A 247 21.78 -4.97 8.25
CA THR A 247 20.60 -5.30 7.43
C THR A 247 19.29 -4.99 8.16
N LEU A 248 19.13 -5.49 9.38
CA LEU A 248 17.94 -5.22 10.21
C LEU A 248 17.81 -3.75 10.58
N ALA A 249 18.92 -3.08 10.90
CA ALA A 249 18.95 -1.65 11.19
C ALA A 249 18.42 -0.83 10.00
N SER A 250 18.85 -1.16 8.77
CA SER A 250 18.36 -0.50 7.56
C SER A 250 16.86 -0.70 7.35
N GLN A 251 16.34 -1.91 7.61
CA GLN A 251 14.91 -2.20 7.48
C GLN A 251 14.08 -1.39 8.49
N VAL A 252 14.54 -1.33 9.75
CA VAL A 252 13.87 -0.53 10.80
C VAL A 252 13.92 0.95 10.48
N GLN A 253 15.06 1.47 10.02
CA GLN A 253 15.18 2.87 9.60
C GLN A 253 14.22 3.21 8.46
N GLN A 254 14.12 2.33 7.45
CA GLN A 254 13.20 2.54 6.33
C GLN A 254 11.73 2.55 6.77
N ALA A 255 11.33 1.65 7.68
CA ALA A 255 9.97 1.67 8.23
C ALA A 255 9.69 2.97 9.02
N LEU A 256 10.68 3.45 9.78
CA LEU A 256 10.60 4.73 10.51
C LEU A 256 10.54 5.95 9.58
N GLU A 257 11.11 5.87 8.38
CA GLU A 257 11.06 6.94 7.37
C GLU A 257 9.72 6.94 6.63
N ILE A 258 9.31 5.79 6.09
CA ILE A 258 8.06 5.65 5.35
C ILE A 258 7.34 4.36 5.81
N PRO A 259 6.31 4.50 6.67
CA PRO A 259 5.49 3.38 7.10
C PRO A 259 4.81 2.66 5.94
N LEU A 260 4.50 1.38 6.10
CA LEU A 260 3.81 0.56 5.09
C LEU A 260 2.53 1.23 4.60
N GLN A 261 1.73 1.79 5.53
CA GLN A 261 0.45 2.41 5.21
C GLN A 261 0.56 3.67 4.34
N LYS A 262 1.70 4.36 4.38
CA LYS A 262 1.95 5.58 3.58
C LYS A 262 2.76 5.30 2.31
N SER A 263 3.13 4.04 2.09
CA SER A 263 4.05 3.67 1.03
C SER A 263 3.36 3.29 -0.27
N ILE A 264 4.06 3.49 -1.39
CA ILE A 264 3.61 3.00 -2.71
C ILE A 264 3.83 1.49 -2.77
N LYS A 265 2.73 0.73 -2.88
CA LYS A 265 2.72 -0.75 -2.87
C LYS A 265 3.79 -1.37 -3.76
N ARG A 266 3.96 -0.87 -4.99
CA ARG A 266 4.89 -1.46 -5.95
C ARG A 266 6.36 -1.24 -5.59
N VAL A 267 6.69 -0.08 -5.03
CA VAL A 267 8.05 0.23 -4.55
C VAL A 267 8.37 -0.62 -3.32
N GLN A 268 7.42 -0.74 -2.39
CA GLN A 268 7.56 -1.61 -1.23
C GLN A 268 7.71 -3.07 -1.61
N ALA A 269 6.92 -3.57 -2.57
CA ALA A 269 7.05 -4.95 -3.05
C ALA A 269 8.45 -5.24 -3.58
N ARG A 270 9.05 -4.31 -4.34
CA ARG A 270 10.42 -4.48 -4.86
C ARG A 270 11.45 -4.63 -3.75
N HIS A 271 11.30 -3.84 -2.69
CA HIS A 271 12.18 -3.88 -1.52
C HIS A 271 11.93 -5.13 -0.68
N TYR A 272 10.65 -5.45 -0.42
CA TYR A 272 10.27 -6.58 0.41
C TYR A 272 10.63 -7.93 -0.20
N ILE A 273 10.61 -8.09 -1.53
CA ILE A 273 11.12 -9.31 -2.19
C ILE A 273 12.56 -9.62 -1.76
N SER A 274 13.42 -8.61 -1.61
CA SER A 274 14.80 -8.79 -1.16
C SER A 274 14.86 -9.19 0.32
N ILE A 275 14.04 -8.58 1.19
CA ILE A 275 13.93 -8.96 2.60
C ILE A 275 13.45 -10.41 2.73
N TYR A 276 12.36 -10.75 2.06
CA TYR A 276 11.72 -12.07 2.15
C TYR A 276 12.62 -13.18 1.57
N GLN A 277 13.50 -12.85 0.63
CA GLN A 277 14.51 -13.80 0.14
C GLN A 277 15.57 -14.16 1.20
N GLU A 278 15.89 -13.24 2.11
CA GLU A 278 16.86 -13.48 3.20
C GLU A 278 16.25 -14.21 4.40
N ASP A 279 14.92 -14.21 4.51
CA ASP A 279 14.21 -14.89 5.59
C ASP A 279 14.42 -16.41 5.52
N SER A 280 14.80 -17.01 6.65
CA SER A 280 14.97 -18.45 6.82
C SER A 280 13.66 -19.23 6.82
N ALA A 281 12.55 -18.60 7.19
CA ALA A 281 11.22 -19.20 7.24
C ALA A 281 10.42 -19.00 5.94
N ARG A 282 11.03 -18.39 4.91
CA ARG A 282 10.35 -18.05 3.65
C ARG A 282 9.76 -19.27 2.95
N ASN A 283 8.62 -19.06 2.33
CA ASN A 283 8.06 -20.00 1.37
C ASN A 283 8.65 -19.76 -0.03
N GLU A 284 9.35 -20.77 -0.57
CA GLU A 284 10.03 -20.67 -1.87
C GLU A 284 9.06 -20.49 -3.05
N SER A 285 7.92 -21.20 -3.06
CA SER A 285 6.91 -21.04 -4.11
C SER A 285 6.35 -19.62 -4.14
N LEU A 286 6.08 -19.03 -2.97
CA LEU A 286 5.59 -17.65 -2.87
C LEU A 286 6.66 -16.63 -3.31
N LEU A 287 7.93 -16.85 -2.97
CA LEU A 287 9.03 -15.99 -3.42
C LEU A 287 9.22 -16.06 -4.94
N GLU A 288 9.22 -17.26 -5.50
CA GLU A 288 9.33 -17.49 -6.95
C GLU A 288 8.16 -16.79 -7.67
N PHE A 289 6.94 -16.99 -7.17
CA PHE A 289 5.74 -16.35 -7.71
C PHE A 289 5.86 -14.84 -7.71
N ALA A 290 6.26 -14.24 -6.59
CA ALA A 290 6.42 -12.80 -6.47
C ALA A 290 7.46 -12.23 -7.45
N LYS A 291 8.58 -12.91 -7.67
CA LYS A 291 9.61 -12.47 -8.63
C LYS A 291 9.13 -12.55 -10.07
N LEU A 292 8.50 -13.66 -10.46
CA LEU A 292 8.00 -13.85 -11.82
C LEU A 292 6.88 -12.84 -12.13
N ASP A 293 5.93 -12.67 -11.20
CA ASP A 293 4.87 -11.68 -11.32
C ASP A 293 5.42 -10.25 -11.38
N PHE A 294 6.41 -9.94 -10.54
CA PHE A 294 7.02 -8.63 -10.53
C PHE A 294 7.64 -8.28 -11.89
N ASN A 295 8.39 -9.21 -12.46
CA ASN A 295 9.04 -9.03 -13.76
C ASN A 295 8.02 -8.94 -14.89
N LEU A 296 6.96 -9.76 -14.87
CA LEU A 296 5.92 -9.73 -15.90
C LEU A 296 5.22 -8.37 -15.95
N VAL A 297 4.77 -7.86 -14.80
CA VAL A 297 4.13 -6.55 -14.72
C VAL A 297 5.14 -5.42 -15.05
N GLN A 298 6.43 -5.59 -14.73
CA GLN A 298 7.47 -4.64 -15.15
C GLN A 298 7.61 -4.56 -16.67
N LEU A 299 7.54 -5.68 -17.39
CA LEU A 299 7.57 -5.68 -18.86
C LEU A 299 6.39 -4.91 -19.45
N ILE A 300 5.19 -5.07 -18.87
CA ILE A 300 4.00 -4.29 -19.26
C ILE A 300 4.25 -2.80 -19.04
N HIS A 301 4.73 -2.39 -17.86
CA HIS A 301 5.03 -0.98 -17.59
C HIS A 301 6.11 -0.41 -18.52
N GLN A 302 7.13 -1.20 -18.88
CA GLN A 302 8.17 -0.76 -19.83
C GLN A 302 7.57 -0.49 -21.21
N LYS A 303 6.69 -1.38 -21.69
CA LYS A 303 5.95 -1.18 -22.93
C LYS A 303 5.08 0.07 -22.88
N GLU A 304 4.28 0.23 -21.83
CA GLU A 304 3.43 1.42 -21.64
C GLU A 304 4.25 2.71 -21.59
N ILE A 305 5.38 2.73 -20.87
CA ILE A 305 6.27 3.90 -20.83
C ILE A 305 6.86 4.20 -22.21
N SER A 306 7.32 3.18 -22.94
CA SER A 306 7.84 3.37 -24.31
C SER A 306 6.81 3.99 -25.24
N GLU A 307 5.54 3.58 -25.12
CA GLU A 307 4.42 4.12 -25.90
C GLU A 307 4.09 5.56 -25.51
N ILE A 308 4.22 5.92 -24.22
CA ILE A 308 4.02 7.29 -23.73
C ILE A 308 5.16 8.23 -24.16
N THR A 309 6.39 7.73 -24.23
CA THR A 309 7.58 8.55 -24.54
C THR A 309 7.85 8.73 -26.03
N ARG A 310 7.18 7.96 -26.90
CA ARG A 310 7.32 8.02 -28.36
C ARG A 310 6.48 9.14 -28.97
#